data_AF-A0A7V6SLZ8-F1
#
_entry.id   AF-A0A7V6SLZ8-F1
#
_cell.length_a   1.000
_cell.length_b   1.000
_cell.length_c   1.000
_cell.angle_alpha   90.00
_cell.angle_beta   90.00
_cell.angle_gamma   90.00
#
_symmetry.space_group_name_H-M   'P 1'
#
loop_
_entity.id
_entity.type
_entity.pdbx_description
1 polymer ?
#
loop_
_entity_poly.entity_id
_entity_poly.type
_entity_poly.pdbx_seq_one_letter_code
_entity_poly.pdbx_strand_id
1 'polypeptide(L)'
;MRVKGTPDIPLQPLPTGFVPHNSFYRQELDDAVIVLTIPKDKDKLRTRMCTVEHPFGTIKWYHGAHFALLKGKTKVAAEYALSFLAYNINRVMIIVGTDALLDLLYDKKSMHELCRLVQ
;
A
#
# COMPACT_ATOMS: atom_id res chain seq x y z
N MET A 1 8.23 14.74 5.15
CA MET A 1 7.04 15.01 6.01
C MET A 1 6.45 16.36 5.61
N ARG A 2 5.13 16.49 5.43
CA ARG A 2 4.49 17.81 5.40
C ARG A 2 4.17 18.18 6.84
N VAL A 3 4.90 19.14 7.39
CA VAL A 3 4.56 19.74 8.69
C VAL A 3 3.33 20.61 8.47
N LYS A 4 2.23 20.31 9.17
CA LYS A 4 1.05 21.17 9.18
C LYS A 4 1.26 22.22 10.27
N GLY A 5 1.47 23.47 9.87
CA GLY A 5 1.45 24.63 10.77
C GLY A 5 0.12 25.38 10.63
N THR A 6 -0.34 25.98 11.72
CA THR A 6 -1.41 26.98 11.73
C THR A 6 -0.79 28.35 11.39
N PRO A 7 -1.41 29.18 10.52
CA PRO A 7 -0.85 30.47 10.13
C PRO A 7 -0.76 31.47 11.29
N ASP A 8 -1.50 31.22 12.37
CA ASP A 8 -1.60 32.09 13.54
C ASP A 8 -0.40 31.95 14.50
N ILE A 9 0.39 30.88 14.35
CA ILE A 9 1.52 30.56 15.23
C ILE A 9 2.79 30.51 14.36
N PRO A 10 3.77 31.39 14.58
CA PRO A 10 5.02 31.33 13.84
C PRO A 10 5.72 29.99 14.13
N LEU A 11 6.23 29.36 13.08
CA LEU A 11 6.98 28.11 13.21
C LEU A 11 8.18 28.32 14.14
N GLN A 12 8.47 27.32 14.98
CA GLN A 12 9.65 27.35 15.83
C GLN A 12 10.90 27.49 14.95
N PRO A 13 11.75 28.52 15.19
CA PRO A 13 12.97 28.70 14.41
C PRO A 13 13.90 27.51 14.64
N LEU A 14 14.55 27.07 13.57
CA LEU A 14 15.55 26.02 13.66
C LEU A 14 16.75 26.51 14.50
N PRO A 15 17.42 25.63 15.26
CA PRO A 15 18.62 25.99 16.00
C PRO A 15 19.70 26.56 15.07
N THR A 16 20.43 27.56 15.55
CA THR A 16 21.53 28.17 14.79
C THR A 16 22.57 27.11 14.42
N GLY A 17 22.84 26.93 13.11
CA GLY A 17 23.77 25.92 12.61
C GLY A 17 23.16 24.52 12.40
N PHE A 18 21.85 24.35 12.54
CA PHE A 18 21.19 23.09 12.20
C PHE A 18 21.22 22.84 10.69
N VAL A 19 21.99 21.84 10.26
CA VAL A 19 21.98 21.32 8.88
C VAL A 19 21.08 20.08 8.85
N PRO A 20 19.91 20.15 8.20
CA PRO A 20 19.03 18.98 8.08
C PRO A 20 19.75 17.85 7.31
N HIS A 21 19.85 16.67 7.93
CA HIS A 21 20.53 15.48 7.37
C HIS A 21 19.74 14.78 6.25
N ASN A 22 18.61 15.35 5.85
CA ASN A 22 17.67 14.78 4.90
C ASN A 22 17.87 15.39 3.51
N SER A 23 17.89 14.51 2.49
CA SER A 23 18.06 14.84 1.06
C SER A 23 17.02 15.80 0.47
N PHE A 24 16.00 16.17 1.24
CA PHE A 24 14.99 17.16 0.86
C PHE A 24 15.56 18.58 0.67
N TYR A 25 16.74 18.90 1.23
CA TYR A 25 17.39 20.22 1.15
C TYR A 25 18.67 20.23 0.32
N ARG A 26 18.85 19.29 -0.62
CA ARG A 26 19.96 19.36 -1.58
C ARG A 26 19.75 20.61 -2.47
N GLN A 27 20.64 21.61 -2.34
CA GLN A 27 20.61 22.86 -3.12
C GLN A 27 21.19 22.71 -4.54
N GLU A 28 21.81 21.56 -4.85
CA GLU A 28 22.15 21.18 -6.23
C GLU A 28 20.87 20.69 -6.93
N LEU A 29 20.06 21.64 -7.39
CA LEU A 29 18.99 21.38 -8.34
C LEU A 29 19.62 21.41 -9.74
N ASP A 30 19.56 20.31 -10.48
CA ASP A 30 19.79 20.35 -11.93
C ASP A 30 18.86 21.42 -12.55
N ASP A 31 19.33 22.13 -13.58
CA ASP A 31 18.85 23.44 -14.07
C ASP A 31 17.34 23.57 -14.43
N ALA A 32 16.52 22.53 -14.29
CA ALA A 32 15.06 22.64 -14.34
C ALA A 32 14.34 21.48 -13.63
N VAL A 33 14.03 21.62 -12.33
CA VAL A 33 13.11 20.71 -11.64
C VAL A 33 11.66 21.14 -11.89
N ILE A 34 10.94 20.41 -12.74
CA ILE A 34 9.50 20.60 -12.96
C ILE A 34 8.74 19.91 -11.82
N VAL A 35 8.17 20.68 -10.89
CA VAL A 35 7.29 20.16 -9.84
C VAL A 35 5.86 20.05 -10.37
N LEU A 36 5.52 18.87 -10.90
CA LEU A 36 4.14 18.55 -11.29
C LEU A 36 3.28 18.32 -10.05
N THR A 37 2.46 19.32 -9.69
CA THR A 37 1.46 19.18 -8.62
C THR A 37 0.13 18.73 -9.23
N ILE A 38 -0.11 17.42 -9.25
CA ILE A 38 -1.40 16.86 -9.65
C ILE A 38 -2.42 17.16 -8.54
N PRO A 39 -3.57 17.81 -8.83
CA PRO A 39 -4.59 18.07 -7.84
C PRO A 39 -5.10 16.75 -7.26
N LYS A 40 -5.01 16.62 -5.93
CA LYS A 40 -5.39 15.41 -5.21
C LYS A 40 -6.90 15.27 -5.18
N ASP A 41 -7.42 14.34 -5.97
CA ASP A 41 -8.76 13.80 -5.81
C ASP A 41 -8.83 13.09 -4.45
N LYS A 42 -9.54 13.70 -3.49
CA LYS A 42 -9.60 13.22 -2.09
C LYS A 42 -10.28 11.87 -2.01
N ASP A 43 -11.27 11.61 -2.84
CA ASP A 43 -12.05 10.37 -2.79
C ASP A 43 -11.21 9.21 -3.33
N LYS A 44 -10.50 9.40 -4.44
CA LYS A 44 -9.55 8.39 -4.95
C LYS A 44 -8.45 8.04 -3.95
N LEU A 45 -7.99 9.02 -3.17
CA LEU A 45 -7.01 8.77 -2.11
C LEU A 45 -7.58 7.93 -0.97
N ARG A 46 -8.83 8.20 -0.56
CA ARG A 46 -9.52 7.37 0.44
C ARG A 46 -9.71 5.95 -0.06
N THR A 47 -10.10 5.77 -1.32
CA THR A 47 -10.24 4.44 -1.93
C THR A 47 -8.90 3.69 -1.90
N ARG A 48 -7.80 4.30 -2.36
CA ARG A 48 -6.46 3.66 -2.33
C ARG A 48 -6.03 3.26 -0.92
N MET A 49 -6.33 4.10 0.07
CA MET A 49 -6.00 3.82 1.47
C MET A 49 -6.65 2.52 1.94
N CYS A 50 -7.92 2.31 1.59
CA CYS A 50 -8.67 1.10 1.96
C CYS A 50 -8.32 -0.11 1.09
N THR A 51 -8.14 0.07 -0.23
CA THR A 51 -8.00 -1.05 -1.17
C THR A 51 -6.58 -1.54 -1.35
N VAL A 52 -5.58 -0.68 -1.19
CA VAL A 52 -4.17 -1.03 -1.45
C VAL A 52 -3.33 -0.87 -0.18
N GLU A 53 -3.37 0.31 0.43
CA GLU A 53 -2.44 0.63 1.52
C GLU A 53 -2.71 -0.21 2.78
N HIS A 54 -4.00 -0.41 3.12
CA HIS A 54 -4.39 -1.24 4.25
C HIS A 54 -3.98 -2.72 4.06
N PRO A 55 -4.31 -3.43 2.96
CA PRO A 55 -3.85 -4.79 2.72
C PRO A 55 -2.33 -4.94 2.76
N PHE A 56 -1.59 -4.02 2.14
CA PHE A 56 -0.14 -4.03 2.19
C PHE A 56 0.39 -3.90 3.62
N GLY A 57 -0.19 -2.97 4.40
CA GLY A 57 0.15 -2.80 5.81
C GLY A 57 -0.13 -4.05 6.64
N THR A 58 -1.30 -4.67 6.45
CA THR A 58 -1.66 -5.90 7.17
C THR A 58 -0.71 -7.04 6.85
N ILE A 59 -0.45 -7.30 5.57
CA ILE A 59 0.42 -8.39 5.15
C ILE A 59 1.86 -8.16 5.64
N LYS A 60 2.36 -6.93 5.51
CA LYS A 60 3.71 -6.58 5.94
C LYS A 60 3.91 -6.74 7.44
N TRP A 61 2.98 -6.25 8.27
CA TRP A 61 3.18 -6.16 9.72
C TRP A 61 2.58 -7.32 10.52
N TYR A 62 1.43 -7.86 10.09
CA TYR A 62 0.69 -8.86 10.85
C TYR A 62 0.85 -10.28 10.28
N HIS A 63 1.11 -10.42 8.97
CA HIS A 63 1.37 -11.72 8.36
C HIS A 63 2.86 -12.03 8.20
N GLY A 64 3.75 -11.22 8.80
CA GLY A 64 5.19 -11.49 8.85
C GLY A 64 5.95 -11.27 7.54
N ALA A 65 5.34 -10.66 6.51
CA ALA A 65 5.99 -10.42 5.22
C ALA A 65 6.91 -9.17 5.22
N HIS A 66 7.72 -9.01 6.27
CA HIS A 66 8.65 -7.88 6.44
C HIS A 66 9.84 -7.94 5.48
N PHE A 67 10.27 -9.16 5.16
CA PHE A 67 11.39 -9.47 4.28
C PHE A 67 11.04 -10.69 3.43
N ALA A 68 11.67 -10.82 2.26
CA ALA A 68 11.53 -12.00 1.42
C ALA A 68 12.55 -13.06 1.84
N LEU A 69 12.10 -14.30 1.93
CA LEU A 69 12.94 -15.47 2.20
C LEU A 69 13.67 -15.95 0.94
N LEU A 70 13.03 -15.76 -0.23
CA LEU A 70 13.57 -16.20 -1.49
C LEU A 70 14.46 -15.13 -2.14
N LYS A 71 15.33 -15.55 -3.05
CA LYS A 71 16.18 -14.68 -3.87
C LYS A 71 15.76 -14.71 -5.32
N GLY A 72 15.81 -13.56 -5.98
CA GLY A 72 15.47 -13.38 -7.39
C GLY A 72 14.01 -12.97 -7.62
N LYS A 73 13.78 -12.14 -8.65
CA LYS A 73 12.50 -11.46 -8.90
C LYS A 73 11.31 -12.42 -8.98
N THR A 74 11.41 -13.49 -9.75
CA THR A 74 10.30 -14.43 -9.97
C THR A 74 9.90 -15.17 -8.70
N LYS A 75 10.88 -15.63 -7.92
CA LYS A 75 10.63 -16.37 -6.67
C LYS A 75 10.04 -15.46 -5.59
N VAL A 76 10.59 -14.26 -5.45
CA VAL A 76 10.08 -13.25 -4.51
C VAL A 76 8.66 -12.80 -4.91
N ALA A 77 8.39 -12.65 -6.21
CA ALA A 77 7.04 -12.33 -6.68
C ALA A 77 6.03 -13.43 -6.32
N ALA A 78 6.40 -14.70 -6.46
CA ALA A 78 5.57 -15.82 -6.06
C ALA A 78 5.33 -15.87 -4.54
N GLU A 79 6.37 -15.59 -3.74
CA GLU A 79 6.27 -15.51 -2.27
C GLU A 79 5.23 -14.45 -1.84
N TYR A 80 5.36 -13.23 -2.34
CA TYR A 80 4.38 -12.18 -2.04
C TYR A 80 3.00 -12.49 -2.62
N ALA A 81 2.90 -13.06 -3.83
CA ALA A 81 1.62 -13.47 -4.40
C ALA A 81 0.89 -14.46 -3.49
N LEU A 82 1.61 -15.41 -2.88
CA LEU A 82 1.04 -16.34 -1.91
C LEU A 82 0.59 -15.62 -0.62
N SER A 83 1.35 -14.64 -0.13
CA SER A 83 0.94 -13.82 1.02
C SER A 83 -0.36 -13.03 0.74
N PHE A 84 -0.48 -12.44 -0.45
CA PHE A 84 -1.70 -11.74 -0.88
C PHE A 84 -2.89 -12.69 -1.04
N LEU A 85 -2.65 -13.88 -1.60
CA LEU A 85 -3.69 -14.91 -1.73
C LEU A 85 -4.23 -15.32 -0.35
N ALA A 86 -3.34 -15.62 0.60
CA ALA A 86 -3.73 -15.98 1.97
C ALA A 86 -4.52 -14.83 2.65
N TYR A 87 -4.08 -13.58 2.49
CA TYR A 87 -4.83 -12.43 3.00
C TYR A 87 -6.22 -12.34 2.39
N ASN A 88 -6.36 -12.49 1.07
CA ASN A 88 -7.64 -12.42 0.39
C ASN A 88 -8.58 -13.54 0.85
N ILE A 89 -8.09 -14.76 1.02
CA ILE A 89 -8.90 -15.88 1.53
C ILE A 89 -9.38 -15.57 2.96
N ASN A 90 -8.49 -15.10 3.84
CA ASN A 90 -8.87 -14.70 5.20
C ASN A 90 -9.92 -13.59 5.20
N ARG A 91 -9.79 -12.60 4.30
CA ARG A 91 -10.77 -11.52 4.16
C ARG A 91 -12.13 -12.04 3.69
N VAL A 92 -12.16 -12.93 2.71
CA VAL A 92 -13.41 -13.53 2.22
C VAL A 92 -14.07 -14.36 3.31
N MET A 93 -13.32 -15.17 4.04
CA MET A 93 -13.85 -15.93 5.18
C MET A 93 -14.47 -15.03 6.25
N ILE A 94 -13.87 -13.88 6.53
CA ILE A 94 -14.41 -12.90 7.50
C ILE A 94 -15.70 -12.23 6.98
N ILE A 95 -15.79 -11.93 5.69
CA ILE A 95 -16.91 -11.19 5.11
C ILE A 95 -18.11 -12.11 4.81
N VAL A 96 -17.85 -13.28 4.24
CA VAL A 96 -18.88 -14.17 3.67
C VAL A 96 -19.10 -15.41 4.54
N GLY A 97 -18.14 -15.77 5.40
CA GLY A 97 -18.15 -17.00 6.19
C GLY A 97 -17.46 -18.18 5.49
N THR A 98 -17.09 -19.19 6.26
CA THR A 98 -16.40 -20.40 5.75
C THR A 98 -17.30 -21.29 4.92
N ASP A 99 -18.55 -21.46 5.33
CA ASP A 99 -19.47 -22.40 4.70
C ASP A 99 -19.85 -21.92 3.28
N ALA A 100 -20.19 -20.65 3.16
CA ALA A 100 -20.48 -20.02 1.87
C ALA A 100 -19.27 -20.00 0.92
N LEU A 101 -18.05 -19.87 1.46
CA LEU A 101 -16.84 -20.00 0.66
C LEU A 101 -16.65 -21.43 0.15
N LEU A 102 -16.88 -22.44 1.00
CA LEU A 102 -16.78 -23.84 0.59
C LEU A 102 -17.82 -24.19 -0.47
N ASP A 103 -19.07 -23.78 -0.28
CA ASP A 103 -20.14 -24.00 -1.26
C ASP A 103 -19.78 -23.41 -2.62
N LEU A 104 -19.22 -22.19 -2.65
CA LEU A 104 -18.72 -21.56 -3.86
C LEU A 104 -17.62 -22.41 -4.50
N LEU A 105 -16.64 -22.86 -3.73
CA LEU A 105 -15.51 -23.65 -4.21
C LEU A 105 -15.93 -25.04 -4.72
N TYR A 106 -16.99 -25.63 -4.17
CA TYR A 106 -17.55 -26.89 -4.64
C TYR A 106 -18.27 -26.74 -5.99
N ASP A 107 -18.90 -25.59 -6.25
CA ASP A 107 -19.49 -25.30 -7.55
C ASP A 107 -18.44 -24.87 -8.58
N LYS A 108 -17.85 -25.88 -9.24
CA LYS A 108 -16.86 -25.70 -10.32
C LYS A 108 -17.36 -24.82 -11.46
N LYS A 109 -18.68 -24.75 -11.70
CA LYS A 109 -19.27 -23.98 -12.80
C LYS A 109 -19.27 -22.48 -12.46
N SER A 110 -19.76 -22.14 -11.27
CA SER A 110 -19.75 -20.78 -10.74
C SER A 110 -18.34 -20.23 -10.51
N MET A 111 -17.40 -21.07 -10.02
CA MET A 111 -16.00 -20.68 -9.85
C MET A 111 -15.33 -20.31 -11.18
N HIS A 112 -15.58 -21.07 -12.23
CA HIS A 112 -14.97 -20.82 -13.53
C HIS A 112 -15.52 -19.53 -14.19
N GLU A 113 -16.77 -19.18 -13.92
CA GLU A 113 -17.39 -17.94 -14.36
C GLU A 113 -16.85 -16.72 -13.59
N LEU A 114 -16.69 -16.83 -12.27
CA LEU A 114 -16.06 -15.80 -11.44
C LEU A 114 -14.60 -15.54 -11.83
N CYS A 115 -13.81 -16.58 -12.12
CA CYS A 115 -12.44 -16.40 -12.58
C CYS A 115 -12.37 -15.63 -13.91
N ARG A 116 -13.33 -15.82 -14.82
CA ARG A 116 -13.39 -15.08 -16.09
C ARG A 116 -13.78 -13.61 -15.93
N LEU A 117 -14.48 -13.24 -14.86
CA LEU A 117 -14.89 -11.86 -14.59
C LEU A 117 -13.78 -11.00 -13.94
N VAL A 118 -12.75 -11.65 -13.37
CA VAL A 118 -11.66 -10.98 -12.63
C VAL A 118 -10.39 -10.81 -13.49
N GLN A 119 -10.30 -11.50 -14.63
CA GLN A 119 -9.21 -11.37 -15.62
C GLN A 119 -9.49 -10.25 -16.62
#